data_AF-A0A183L9Z7-F1
#
_entry.id   AF-A0A183L9Z7-F1
#
_cell.length_a   1.000
_cell.length_b   1.000
_cell.length_c   1.000
_cell.angle_alpha   90.00
_cell.angle_beta   90.00
_cell.angle_gamma   90.00
#
_symmetry.space_group_name_H-M   'P 1'
#
loop_
_entity.id
_entity.type
_entity.pdbx_description
1 polymer ?
#
loop_
_entity_poly.entity_id
_entity_poly.type
_entity_poly.pdbx_seq_one_letter_code
_entity_poly.pdbx_strand_id
1 'polypeptide(L)'
;MKQFFLLHIFIHFTTISSSIHGRIPRLQVYSTEFSIDENCKIGTEIGTINSIVLPNSMSSSITHSSSNEFGQIISLNYKLGSPSTLFSVDERKGILVTKADIDAEALCSYVTTLSPDHTNNNDESDLMLEPGKSKNNRSKTIPLVDQIKCNSSGDLTVHFDVNAVQIDGSLRAVHHIIVRIHDLNDNGPKFDQIRWHKRLKEALYRAGRRIDLPKARDIDILAEHSRINYRLESWHNDGSISIIPFKSPFKLDVSNSGQPGLILTEDLDAETETRHRFVLVAYSPNVIDSKNTLNGQTISRESRLEIDIEVADMNDNEPRFSFTVYNISVAENTSVGTVIYEVSN
;
A
#
# COMPACT_ATOMS: atom_id res chain seq x y z
N MET A 1 -12.12 16.86 -20.38
CA MET A 1 -12.03 18.02 -19.48
C MET A 1 -10.69 17.93 -18.78
N LYS A 2 -9.73 18.81 -19.13
CA LYS A 2 -8.43 18.89 -18.44
C LYS A 2 -8.69 19.53 -17.08
N GLN A 3 -8.64 18.76 -16.00
CA GLN A 3 -8.71 19.31 -14.66
C GLN A 3 -7.29 19.74 -14.30
N PHE A 4 -6.95 20.98 -14.69
CA PHE A 4 -5.78 21.66 -14.14
C PHE A 4 -6.11 21.95 -12.68
N PHE A 5 -5.59 21.14 -11.76
CA PHE A 5 -5.64 21.46 -10.34
C PHE A 5 -4.62 22.55 -10.01
N LEU A 6 -5.03 23.49 -9.17
CA LEU A 6 -4.28 24.70 -8.82
C LEU A 6 -2.89 24.35 -8.28
N LEU A 7 -1.86 24.78 -9.00
CA LEU A 7 -0.48 24.89 -8.52
C LEU A 7 -0.46 25.87 -7.33
N HIS A 8 -0.39 25.35 -6.10
CA HIS A 8 -0.11 26.16 -4.91
C HIS A 8 1.40 26.32 -4.77
N ILE A 9 1.94 27.39 -5.36
CA ILE A 9 3.34 27.75 -5.17
C ILE A 9 3.47 28.44 -3.80
N PHE A 10 4.00 27.74 -2.79
CA PHE A 10 4.47 28.38 -1.57
C PHE A 10 5.94 28.76 -1.73
N ILE A 11 6.22 30.05 -1.89
CA ILE A 11 7.60 30.57 -1.88
C ILE A 11 7.90 31.03 -0.45
N HIS A 12 8.77 30.30 0.26
CA HIS A 12 9.30 30.75 1.54
C HIS A 12 10.66 31.42 1.35
N PHE A 13 10.73 32.70 1.74
CA PHE A 13 11.95 33.50 1.73
C PHE A 13 12.66 33.37 3.08
N THR A 14 13.85 32.77 3.11
CA THR A 14 14.74 32.84 4.27
C THR A 14 16.04 33.53 3.88
N THR A 15 16.21 34.78 4.32
CA THR A 15 17.47 35.52 4.21
C THR A 15 18.29 35.31 5.49
N ILE A 16 19.23 34.36 5.48
CA ILE A 16 20.16 34.19 6.61
C ILE A 16 21.24 35.28 6.52
N SER A 17 21.34 36.11 7.57
CA SER A 17 22.34 37.19 7.66
C SER A 17 23.37 36.87 8.74
N SER A 18 24.64 36.78 8.35
CA SER A 18 25.76 37.04 9.25
C SER A 18 26.50 38.28 8.75
N SER A 19 26.52 39.33 9.58
CA SER A 19 27.26 40.57 9.34
C SER A 19 28.56 40.49 10.10
N ILE A 20 29.70 40.66 9.40
CA ILE A 20 30.87 41.43 9.84
C ILE A 20 31.65 41.78 8.56
N HIS A 21 31.78 43.09 8.31
CA HIS A 21 32.71 43.81 7.43
C HIS A 21 33.29 43.11 6.17
N GLY A 22 32.81 43.57 5.01
CA GLY A 22 33.29 43.19 3.68
C GLY A 22 32.10 42.78 2.82
N ARG A 23 31.84 43.48 1.70
CA ARG A 23 30.78 43.12 0.75
C ARG A 23 31.16 41.82 0.02
N ILE A 24 30.99 40.70 0.70
CA ILE A 24 31.02 39.37 0.07
C ILE A 24 29.71 39.25 -0.72
N PRO A 25 29.74 38.99 -2.04
CA PRO A 25 28.53 38.69 -2.79
C PRO A 25 27.84 37.49 -2.12
N ARG A 26 26.65 37.71 -1.57
CA ARG A 26 25.87 36.66 -0.91
C ARG A 26 25.19 35.81 -1.98
N LEU A 27 25.49 34.52 -1.97
CA LEU A 27 24.79 33.53 -2.78
C LEU A 27 23.32 33.53 -2.38
N GLN A 28 22.43 33.61 -3.37
CA GLN A 28 20.98 33.57 -3.12
C GLN A 28 20.55 32.11 -2.97
N VAL A 29 19.79 31.83 -1.91
CA VAL A 29 19.25 30.49 -1.65
C VAL A 29 17.73 30.60 -1.61
N TYR A 30 17.06 29.74 -2.37
CA TYR A 30 15.61 29.68 -2.48
C TYR A 30 15.12 28.29 -2.08
N SER A 31 13.92 28.22 -1.52
CA SER A 31 13.20 26.95 -1.33
C SER A 31 11.95 27.00 -2.19
N THR A 32 11.82 26.05 -3.11
CA THR A 32 10.68 25.97 -4.04
C THR A 32 10.01 24.63 -3.91
N GLU A 33 8.70 24.65 -3.66
CA GLU A 33 7.88 23.45 -3.59
C GLU A 33 7.03 23.30 -4.85
N PHE A 34 7.02 22.08 -5.37
CA PHE A 34 6.14 21.64 -6.45
C PHE A 34 5.32 20.44 -5.99
N SER A 35 4.22 20.17 -6.68
CA SER A 35 3.43 18.98 -6.43
C SER A 35 3.05 18.31 -7.74
N ILE A 36 3.05 16.97 -7.75
CA ILE A 36 2.69 16.16 -8.90
C ILE A 36 1.99 14.90 -8.42
N ASP A 37 1.02 14.42 -9.20
CA ASP A 37 0.43 13.11 -8.96
C ASP A 37 1.39 12.02 -9.48
N GLU A 38 1.38 10.85 -8.87
CA GLU A 38 2.08 9.70 -9.44
C GLU A 38 1.46 9.25 -10.78
N ASN A 39 2.10 8.28 -11.45
CA ASN A 39 1.70 7.80 -12.77
C ASN A 39 1.69 8.87 -13.88
N CYS A 40 2.25 10.05 -13.62
CA CYS A 40 2.45 11.09 -14.63
C CYS A 40 3.44 10.60 -15.70
N LYS A 41 3.13 10.90 -16.97
CA LYS A 41 4.00 10.50 -18.10
C LYS A 41 5.38 11.14 -17.99
N ILE A 42 6.40 10.44 -18.45
CA ILE A 42 7.74 11.00 -18.64
C ILE A 42 7.66 12.26 -19.52
N GLY A 43 8.37 13.32 -19.11
CA GLY A 43 8.35 14.64 -19.74
C GLY A 43 7.21 15.55 -19.29
N THR A 44 6.46 15.18 -18.25
CA THR A 44 5.41 16.04 -17.68
C THR A 44 6.07 17.25 -17.02
N GLU A 45 5.66 18.44 -17.43
CA GLU A 45 6.11 19.71 -16.85
C GLU A 45 5.48 19.92 -15.47
N ILE A 46 6.34 20.10 -14.47
CA ILE A 46 5.96 20.25 -13.06
C ILE A 46 5.85 21.74 -12.71
N GLY A 47 6.77 22.55 -13.22
CA GLY A 47 6.80 24.00 -13.01
C GLY A 47 8.11 24.64 -13.44
N THR A 48 8.18 25.96 -13.32
CA THR A 48 9.36 26.74 -13.70
C THR A 48 10.05 27.30 -12.46
N ILE A 49 11.37 27.15 -12.39
CA ILE A 49 12.23 27.71 -11.34
C ILE A 49 12.56 29.15 -11.72
N ASN A 50 11.92 30.11 -11.05
CA ASN A 50 12.11 31.53 -11.32
C ASN A 50 13.17 32.13 -10.39
N SER A 51 14.31 32.53 -10.95
CA SER A 51 15.30 33.35 -10.22
C SER A 51 15.08 34.82 -10.55
N ILE A 52 14.41 35.57 -9.68
CA ILE A 52 14.41 37.04 -9.78
C ILE A 52 15.74 37.53 -9.21
N VAL A 53 16.69 37.82 -10.09
CA VAL A 53 17.97 38.40 -9.70
C VAL A 53 17.79 39.90 -9.52
N LEU A 54 17.73 40.36 -8.27
CA LEU A 54 17.91 41.78 -7.97
C LEU A 54 19.35 42.18 -8.35
N PRO A 55 19.55 43.31 -9.07
CA PRO A 55 20.89 43.76 -9.40
C PRO A 55 21.68 44.03 -8.11
N ASN A 56 22.82 43.36 -7.95
CA ASN A 56 23.76 43.64 -6.86
C ASN A 56 24.26 45.08 -7.01
N SER A 57 23.74 45.98 -6.17
CA SER A 57 24.23 47.35 -5.92
C SER A 57 24.89 48.06 -7.12
N MET A 58 24.13 48.83 -7.90
CA MET A 58 24.73 49.94 -8.64
C MET A 58 25.40 50.87 -7.63
N SER A 59 26.71 51.05 -7.75
CA SER A 59 27.43 52.08 -7.03
C SER A 59 26.89 53.44 -7.47
N SER A 60 26.52 54.25 -6.49
CA SER A 60 26.20 55.66 -6.61
C SER A 60 27.28 56.44 -7.37
N SER A 61 26.93 56.92 -8.56
CA SER A 61 27.34 58.22 -9.08
C SER A 61 26.32 58.67 -10.12
N ILE A 62 25.24 59.28 -9.64
CA ILE A 62 24.27 59.98 -10.48
C ILE A 62 24.95 61.27 -10.94
N THR A 63 25.35 61.31 -12.19
CA THR A 63 25.48 62.55 -12.96
C THR A 63 24.72 62.38 -14.26
N HIS A 64 23.77 63.29 -14.48
CA HIS A 64 22.81 63.33 -15.59
C HIS A 64 23.39 63.04 -16.97
N SER A 65 22.80 62.06 -17.67
CA SER A 65 22.42 62.19 -19.09
C SER A 65 21.59 60.99 -19.55
N SER A 66 20.34 61.28 -19.93
CA SER A 66 19.54 60.66 -21.00
C SER A 66 19.73 59.16 -21.37
N SER A 67 18.60 58.46 -21.25
CA SER A 67 18.10 57.34 -22.08
C SER A 67 18.79 55.97 -22.01
N ASN A 68 17.96 54.98 -21.63
CA ASN A 68 18.12 53.52 -21.74
C ASN A 68 19.03 52.79 -20.74
N GLU A 69 18.55 52.64 -19.50
CA GLU A 69 18.90 51.48 -18.67
C GLU A 69 17.70 50.53 -18.60
N PHE A 70 17.52 49.74 -19.66
CA PHE A 70 16.84 48.46 -19.51
C PHE A 70 17.70 47.62 -18.57
N GLY A 71 17.19 47.32 -17.38
CA GLY A 71 17.82 46.38 -16.46
C GLY A 71 18.19 45.11 -17.23
N GLN A 72 19.49 44.80 -17.28
CA GLN A 72 20.00 43.62 -17.97
C GLN A 72 19.32 42.39 -17.37
N ILE A 73 18.45 41.75 -18.14
CA ILE A 73 17.98 40.40 -17.82
C ILE A 73 19.20 39.51 -17.93
N ILE A 74 19.80 39.19 -16.78
CA ILE A 74 20.91 38.24 -16.72
C ILE A 74 20.36 36.91 -17.20
N SER A 75 20.81 36.45 -18.37
CA SER A 75 20.49 35.11 -18.85
C SER A 75 21.18 34.09 -17.93
N LEU A 76 20.36 33.26 -17.29
CA LEU A 76 20.79 32.19 -16.40
C LEU A 76 20.59 30.84 -17.07
N ASN A 77 21.50 29.92 -16.80
CA ASN A 77 21.36 28.50 -17.08
C ASN A 77 21.04 27.76 -15.77
N TYR A 78 20.22 26.72 -15.83
CA TYR A 78 19.79 25.92 -14.69
C TYR A 78 20.39 24.52 -14.78
N LYS A 79 20.99 24.04 -13.69
CA LYS A 79 21.61 22.71 -13.63
C LYS A 79 21.29 22.05 -12.30
N LEU A 80 20.96 20.76 -12.32
CA LEU A 80 20.81 19.99 -11.08
C LEU A 80 22.13 19.99 -10.30
N GLY A 81 22.06 20.17 -8.98
CA GLY A 81 23.22 20.09 -8.09
C GLY A 81 23.80 18.67 -8.01
N SER A 82 22.96 17.66 -8.19
CA SER A 82 23.33 16.25 -8.33
C SER A 82 22.45 15.57 -9.39
N PRO A 83 22.92 14.50 -10.06
CA PRO A 83 22.08 13.75 -10.98
C PRO A 83 20.81 13.24 -10.30
N SER A 84 19.65 13.49 -10.92
CA SER A 84 18.36 12.94 -10.49
C SER A 84 17.94 11.78 -11.38
N THR A 85 17.34 10.76 -10.77
CA THR A 85 16.74 9.62 -11.48
C THR A 85 15.30 9.94 -11.89
N LEU A 86 14.59 10.74 -11.09
CA LEU A 86 13.17 11.05 -11.28
C LEU A 86 12.92 12.34 -12.07
N PHE A 87 13.84 13.31 -12.03
CA PHE A 87 13.61 14.64 -12.59
C PHE A 87 14.73 15.14 -13.51
N SER A 88 14.38 16.11 -14.37
CA SER A 88 15.33 16.89 -15.16
C SER A 88 14.88 18.34 -15.28
N VAL A 89 15.82 19.25 -15.52
CA VAL A 89 15.55 20.68 -15.68
C VAL A 89 15.99 21.15 -17.07
N ASP A 90 15.14 21.90 -17.77
CA ASP A 90 15.51 22.61 -18.99
C ASP A 90 16.55 23.68 -18.64
N GLU A 91 17.76 23.54 -19.18
CA GLU A 91 18.88 24.40 -18.82
C GLU A 91 18.61 25.88 -19.10
N ARG A 92 17.83 26.23 -20.14
CA ARG A 92 17.63 27.63 -20.53
C ARG A 92 16.37 28.22 -19.92
N LYS A 93 15.33 27.40 -19.76
CA LYS A 93 14.01 27.85 -19.32
C LYS A 93 13.79 27.66 -17.83
N GLY A 94 14.58 26.82 -17.16
CA GLY A 94 14.38 26.47 -15.75
C GLY A 94 13.12 25.62 -15.52
N ILE A 95 12.59 25.00 -16.58
CA ILE A 95 11.38 24.16 -16.50
C ILE A 95 11.77 22.78 -15.95
N LEU A 96 11.17 22.40 -14.84
CA LEU A 96 11.33 21.09 -14.24
C LEU A 96 10.35 20.10 -14.88
N VAL A 97 10.86 18.94 -15.32
CA VAL A 97 10.05 17.88 -15.93
C VAL A 97 10.37 16.51 -15.32
N THR A 98 9.40 15.60 -15.36
CA THR A 98 9.61 14.19 -15.00
C THR A 98 10.53 13.50 -16.00
N LYS A 99 11.44 12.66 -15.51
CA LYS A 99 12.44 11.92 -16.30
C LYS A 99 12.19 10.41 -16.30
N ALA A 100 11.45 9.92 -15.31
CA ALA A 100 11.08 8.51 -15.15
C ALA A 100 9.61 8.40 -14.74
N ASP A 101 9.07 7.19 -14.83
CA ASP A 101 7.78 6.87 -14.22
C ASP A 101 7.90 6.96 -12.70
N ILE A 102 6.89 7.56 -12.07
CA ILE A 102 6.83 7.79 -10.62
C ILE A 102 5.67 6.95 -10.09
N ASP A 103 5.98 6.07 -9.16
CA ASP A 103 5.05 5.16 -8.46
C ASP A 103 5.32 5.35 -6.96
N ALA A 104 4.31 5.85 -6.25
CA ALA A 104 4.46 6.31 -4.88
C ALA A 104 4.79 5.12 -3.96
N GLU A 105 4.13 3.99 -4.16
CA GLU A 105 4.31 2.76 -3.38
C GLU A 105 5.71 2.20 -3.55
N ALA A 106 6.23 2.15 -4.77
CA ALA A 106 7.61 1.71 -5.04
C ALA A 106 8.64 2.63 -4.37
N LEU A 107 8.43 3.95 -4.44
CA LEU A 107 9.32 4.91 -3.80
C LEU A 107 9.32 4.77 -2.27
N CYS A 108 8.14 4.68 -1.65
CA CYS A 108 8.00 4.50 -0.21
C CYS A 108 8.54 3.14 0.27
N SER A 109 8.27 2.07 -0.47
CA SER A 109 8.80 0.73 -0.19
C SER A 109 10.33 0.72 -0.24
N TYR A 110 10.93 1.36 -1.25
CA TYR A 110 12.38 1.48 -1.36
C TYR A 110 13.01 2.18 -0.14
N VAL A 111 12.46 3.33 0.29
CA VAL A 111 12.95 4.07 1.48
C VAL A 111 12.85 3.21 2.74
N THR A 112 11.74 2.49 2.91
CA THR A 112 11.52 1.60 4.06
C THR A 112 12.54 0.46 4.11
N THR A 113 12.87 -0.13 2.95
CA THR A 113 13.87 -1.22 2.89
C THR A 113 15.32 -0.78 3.13
N LEU A 114 15.64 0.49 2.87
CA LEU A 114 16.97 1.06 3.10
C LEU A 114 17.20 1.54 4.54
N SER A 115 16.13 1.81 5.28
CA SER A 115 16.19 2.22 6.69
C SER A 115 15.56 1.18 7.62
N PRO A 116 16.07 -0.07 7.70
CA PRO A 116 15.69 -0.95 8.77
C PRO A 116 16.38 -0.47 10.06
N ASP A 117 15.69 0.41 10.76
CA ASP A 117 15.71 0.59 12.21
C ASP A 117 16.66 1.64 12.83
N HIS A 118 16.03 2.49 13.67
CA HIS A 118 16.54 2.88 14.98
C HIS A 118 15.37 3.30 15.89
N THR A 119 14.60 2.33 16.40
CA THR A 119 13.97 2.41 17.74
C THR A 119 13.82 1.02 18.38
N ASN A 120 14.87 0.63 19.10
CA ASN A 120 14.95 -0.15 20.35
C ASN A 120 14.05 -1.38 20.61
N ASN A 121 14.72 -2.55 20.60
CA ASN A 121 14.81 -3.59 21.64
C ASN A 121 13.80 -3.54 22.82
N ASN A 122 13.02 -4.61 22.95
CA ASN A 122 13.17 -5.63 24.01
C ASN A 122 12.19 -6.77 23.72
N ASP A 123 12.72 -7.94 23.37
CA ASP A 123 12.31 -9.24 23.93
C ASP A 123 13.17 -10.33 23.29
N GLU A 124 14.07 -10.89 24.10
CA GLU A 124 14.72 -12.16 23.83
C GLU A 124 13.65 -13.26 23.77
N SER A 125 13.59 -13.99 22.66
CA SER A 125 13.37 -15.43 22.74
C SER A 125 14.01 -16.13 21.54
N ASP A 126 14.92 -17.01 21.91
CA ASP A 126 15.61 -18.03 21.16
C ASP A 126 14.69 -18.79 20.17
N LEU A 127 15.18 -19.08 18.96
CA LEU A 127 15.04 -20.39 18.31
C LEU A 127 15.83 -20.45 16.99
N MET A 128 16.81 -21.36 16.99
CA MET A 128 17.75 -21.71 15.92
C MET A 128 17.19 -22.70 14.87
N LEU A 129 17.95 -22.83 13.76
CA LEU A 129 18.02 -23.87 12.69
C LEU A 129 17.24 -23.54 11.39
N GLU A 130 17.75 -23.68 10.16
CA GLU A 130 18.98 -24.24 9.54
C GLU A 130 18.99 -23.80 8.04
N PRO A 131 20.05 -24.09 7.24
CA PRO A 131 20.43 -23.36 6.04
C PRO A 131 19.83 -23.92 4.75
N GLY A 132 19.65 -23.03 3.76
CA GLY A 132 19.66 -23.41 2.34
C GLY A 132 18.39 -23.07 1.55
N LYS A 133 18.42 -21.91 0.89
CA LYS A 133 18.17 -21.71 -0.56
C LYS A 133 18.04 -20.21 -0.85
N SER A 134 19.18 -19.54 -0.97
CA SER A 134 19.21 -18.24 -1.65
C SER A 134 19.07 -18.48 -3.14
N LYS A 135 17.86 -18.32 -3.67
CA LYS A 135 17.66 -18.00 -5.08
C LYS A 135 17.62 -16.48 -5.19
N ASN A 136 18.78 -15.94 -5.54
CA ASN A 136 18.97 -14.56 -5.97
C ASN A 136 17.98 -14.18 -7.07
N ASN A 137 16.97 -13.38 -6.72
CA ASN A 137 16.40 -12.38 -7.61
C ASN A 137 16.70 -11.01 -7.00
N ARG A 138 17.98 -10.61 -7.00
CA ARG A 138 18.32 -9.20 -6.94
C ARG A 138 17.80 -8.58 -8.23
N SER A 139 16.55 -8.11 -8.19
CA SER A 139 16.10 -7.05 -9.09
C SER A 139 17.19 -5.98 -9.03
N LYS A 140 17.75 -5.61 -10.18
CA LYS A 140 18.74 -4.53 -10.29
C LYS A 140 18.03 -3.23 -9.92
N THR A 141 17.89 -2.96 -8.63
CA THR A 141 17.50 -1.64 -8.13
C THR A 141 18.69 -0.73 -8.40
N ILE A 142 18.55 0.10 -9.44
CA ILE A 142 19.42 1.25 -9.65
C ILE A 142 19.31 2.09 -8.36
N PRO A 143 20.42 2.42 -7.68
CA PRO A 143 20.34 3.21 -6.47
C PRO A 143 19.73 4.57 -6.81
N LEU A 144 18.57 4.87 -6.22
CA LEU A 144 18.00 6.21 -6.27
C LEU A 144 18.99 7.18 -5.62
N VAL A 145 19.46 8.16 -6.40
CA VAL A 145 20.34 9.24 -5.94
C VAL A 145 19.52 10.33 -5.24
N ASP A 146 18.22 10.38 -5.54
CA ASP A 146 17.27 11.37 -5.04
C ASP A 146 17.01 11.18 -3.53
N GLN A 147 16.94 12.27 -2.77
CA GLN A 147 16.62 12.21 -1.34
C GLN A 147 15.11 12.13 -1.16
N ILE A 148 14.61 10.95 -0.82
CA ILE A 148 13.17 10.68 -0.70
C ILE A 148 12.81 10.54 0.77
N LYS A 149 11.71 11.20 1.16
CA LYS A 149 11.08 11.04 2.47
C LYS A 149 9.67 10.53 2.26
N CYS A 150 9.34 9.46 2.95
CA CYS A 150 7.99 8.91 3.01
C CYS A 150 7.64 8.68 4.47
N ASN A 151 6.46 9.14 4.89
CA ASN A 151 5.94 8.87 6.22
C ASN A 151 4.59 8.16 6.16
N SER A 152 4.15 7.61 7.29
CA SER A 152 2.90 6.86 7.41
C SER A 152 1.62 7.71 7.25
N SER A 153 1.76 9.04 7.11
CA SER A 153 0.63 9.94 6.81
C SER A 153 0.47 10.21 5.30
N GLY A 154 1.27 9.57 4.44
CA GLY A 154 1.23 9.78 2.99
C GLY A 154 1.90 11.06 2.51
N ASP A 155 2.78 11.64 3.33
CA ASP A 155 3.63 12.73 2.86
C ASP A 155 4.88 12.14 2.19
N LEU A 156 4.82 12.04 0.87
CA LEU A 156 5.91 11.60 0.01
C LEU A 156 6.56 12.82 -0.65
N THR A 157 7.83 13.09 -0.31
CA THR A 157 8.57 14.23 -0.86
C THR A 157 9.95 13.83 -1.38
N VAL A 158 10.33 14.41 -2.51
CA VAL A 158 11.66 14.27 -3.12
C VAL A 158 12.40 15.59 -3.03
N HIS A 159 13.63 15.55 -2.52
CA HIS A 159 14.45 16.74 -2.26
C HIS A 159 15.70 16.70 -3.15
N PHE A 160 15.97 17.80 -3.86
CA PHE A 160 17.18 17.98 -4.66
C PHE A 160 17.48 19.46 -4.90
N ASP A 161 18.71 19.77 -5.29
CA ASP A 161 19.13 21.15 -5.53
C ASP A 161 19.18 21.48 -7.03
N VAL A 162 18.84 22.72 -7.38
CA VAL A 162 19.04 23.30 -8.72
C VAL A 162 19.88 24.57 -8.61
N ASN A 163 21.00 24.58 -9.31
CA ASN A 163 21.91 25.71 -9.41
C ASN A 163 21.51 26.60 -10.58
N ALA A 164 21.32 27.89 -10.33
CA ALA A 164 21.24 28.93 -11.35
C ALA A 164 22.63 29.52 -11.59
N VAL A 165 23.18 29.29 -12.77
CA VAL A 165 24.53 29.69 -13.16
C VAL A 165 24.49 30.69 -14.31
N GLN A 166 25.43 31.62 -14.35
CA GLN A 166 25.60 32.49 -15.50
C GLN A 166 26.28 31.77 -16.68
N ILE A 167 26.28 32.43 -17.84
CA ILE A 167 26.95 31.96 -19.06
C ILE A 167 28.46 31.72 -18.82
N ASP A 168 29.09 32.51 -17.94
CA ASP A 168 30.49 32.35 -17.55
C ASP A 168 30.74 31.20 -16.55
N GLY A 169 29.69 30.49 -16.13
CA GLY A 169 29.74 29.42 -15.14
C GLY A 169 29.64 29.89 -13.69
N SER A 170 29.55 31.19 -13.43
CA SER A 170 29.43 31.73 -12.07
C SER A 170 28.10 31.35 -11.43
N LEU A 171 28.14 30.71 -10.25
CA LEU A 171 26.93 30.38 -9.48
C LEU A 171 26.27 31.65 -8.95
N ARG A 172 24.98 31.82 -9.21
CA ARG A 172 24.19 32.98 -8.76
C ARG A 172 23.17 32.64 -7.70
N ALA A 173 22.54 31.48 -7.81
CA ALA A 173 21.61 31.01 -6.81
C ALA A 173 21.59 29.49 -6.71
N VAL A 174 21.15 29.00 -5.54
CA VAL A 174 20.82 27.60 -5.29
C VAL A 174 19.34 27.55 -4.93
N HIS A 175 18.61 26.63 -5.54
CA HIS A 175 17.21 26.35 -5.25
C HIS A 175 17.12 24.97 -4.62
N HIS A 176 16.72 24.90 -3.35
CA HIS A 176 16.28 23.69 -2.70
C HIS A 176 14.88 23.35 -3.22
N ILE A 177 14.80 22.31 -4.04
CA ILE A 177 13.56 21.87 -4.66
C ILE A 177 12.96 20.74 -3.82
N ILE A 178 11.68 20.91 -3.48
CA ILE A 178 10.86 19.92 -2.83
C ILE A 178 9.76 19.55 -3.82
N VAL A 179 9.69 18.29 -4.25
CA VAL A 179 8.58 17.78 -5.06
C VAL A 179 7.74 16.86 -4.19
N ARG A 180 6.51 17.30 -3.90
CA ARG A 180 5.51 16.48 -3.23
C ARG A 180 4.81 15.59 -4.24
N ILE A 181 4.84 14.28 -3.99
CA ILE A 181 4.18 13.28 -4.83
C ILE A 181 2.85 12.95 -4.17
N HIS A 182 1.76 13.07 -4.91
CA HIS A 182 0.45 12.64 -4.45
C HIS A 182 0.20 11.19 -4.83
N ASP A 183 -0.12 10.42 -3.80
CA ASP A 183 -0.67 9.07 -3.87
C ASP A 183 -2.04 9.10 -4.56
N LEU A 184 -2.23 8.23 -5.53
CA LEU A 184 -3.50 7.97 -6.21
C LEU A 184 -4.08 6.65 -5.72
N ASN A 185 -5.39 6.49 -5.82
CA ASN A 185 -6.04 5.23 -5.50
C ASN A 185 -5.95 4.28 -6.70
N ASP A 186 -4.75 3.83 -7.05
CA ASP A 186 -4.47 2.96 -8.20
C ASP A 186 -4.08 1.53 -7.81
N ASN A 187 -4.15 1.20 -6.52
CA ASN A 187 -4.14 -0.17 -6.06
C ASN A 187 -5.53 -0.61 -5.59
N GLY A 188 -5.58 -1.86 -5.13
CA GLY A 188 -6.81 -2.47 -4.70
C GLY A 188 -6.52 -3.64 -3.76
N PRO A 189 -7.53 -4.07 -2.99
CA PRO A 189 -7.34 -5.09 -1.98
C PRO A 189 -6.84 -6.40 -2.59
N LYS A 190 -5.85 -7.03 -1.96
CA LYS A 190 -5.28 -8.32 -2.36
C LYS A 190 -5.14 -9.24 -1.15
N PHE A 191 -5.56 -10.50 -1.31
CA PHE A 191 -5.21 -11.55 -0.37
C PHE A 191 -3.90 -12.21 -0.82
N ASP A 192 -3.02 -12.54 0.13
CA ASP A 192 -1.78 -13.27 -0.17
C ASP A 192 -2.03 -14.69 -0.67
N GLN A 193 -3.21 -15.23 -0.34
CA GLN A 193 -3.62 -16.59 -0.64
C GLN A 193 -4.99 -16.61 -1.31
N ILE A 194 -5.19 -17.59 -2.18
CA ILE A 194 -6.46 -17.80 -2.90
C ILE A 194 -7.46 -18.66 -2.10
N ARG A 195 -6.96 -19.47 -1.16
CA ARG A 195 -7.75 -20.42 -0.36
C ARG A 195 -7.25 -20.46 1.08
N TRP A 196 -8.17 -20.46 2.03
CA TRP A 196 -7.94 -20.69 3.45
C TRP A 196 -8.70 -21.94 3.87
N HIS A 197 -7.96 -22.95 4.33
CA HIS A 197 -8.52 -24.22 4.78
C HIS A 197 -8.21 -24.46 6.26
N LYS A 198 -9.21 -24.90 7.02
CA LYS A 198 -9.04 -25.34 8.42
C LYS A 198 -9.92 -26.53 8.74
N ARG A 199 -9.37 -27.44 9.54
CA ARG A 199 -10.09 -28.53 10.18
C ARG A 199 -10.33 -28.20 11.65
N LEU A 200 -11.59 -28.10 12.05
CA LEU A 200 -12.03 -27.63 13.36
C LEU A 200 -12.69 -28.77 14.13
N LYS A 201 -12.28 -29.02 15.37
CA LYS A 201 -12.88 -30.07 16.22
C LYS A 201 -14.17 -29.56 16.85
N GLU A 202 -15.30 -30.19 16.55
CA GLU A 202 -16.61 -29.70 16.98
C GLU A 202 -16.71 -29.43 18.49
N ALA A 203 -16.13 -30.31 19.31
CA ALA A 203 -16.09 -30.18 20.77
C ALA A 203 -15.43 -28.89 21.30
N LEU A 204 -14.64 -28.18 20.48
CA LEU A 204 -13.96 -26.94 20.84
C LEU A 204 -14.66 -25.69 20.28
N TYR A 205 -15.47 -25.81 19.24
CA TYR A 205 -15.97 -24.68 18.46
C TYR A 205 -17.47 -24.47 18.70
N ARG A 206 -17.74 -23.87 19.87
CA ARG A 206 -19.08 -23.50 20.33
C ARG A 206 -19.51 -22.11 19.86
N ALA A 207 -20.81 -21.85 19.92
CA ALA A 207 -21.42 -20.56 19.65
C ALA A 207 -20.70 -19.43 20.40
N GLY A 208 -20.48 -18.31 19.70
CA GLY A 208 -19.74 -17.15 20.16
C GLY A 208 -18.22 -17.22 19.94
N ARG A 209 -17.65 -18.39 19.63
CA ARG A 209 -16.21 -18.50 19.37
C ARG A 209 -15.83 -17.80 18.07
N ARG A 210 -14.77 -17.01 18.11
CA ARG A 210 -14.21 -16.28 16.97
C ARG A 210 -13.06 -17.04 16.31
N ILE A 211 -13.01 -17.00 14.99
CA ILE A 211 -11.97 -17.59 14.14
C ILE A 211 -11.43 -16.50 13.23
N ASP A 212 -10.17 -16.10 13.41
CA ASP A 212 -9.57 -15.06 12.56
C ASP A 212 -9.30 -15.60 11.15
N LEU A 213 -9.60 -14.76 10.16
CA LEU A 213 -9.37 -15.02 8.74
C LEU A 213 -8.14 -14.26 8.24
N PRO A 214 -7.53 -14.63 7.11
CA PRO A 214 -6.50 -13.81 6.47
C PRO A 214 -7.01 -12.40 6.18
N LYS A 215 -6.20 -11.39 6.49
CA LYS A 215 -6.48 -9.99 6.17
C LYS A 215 -5.98 -9.68 4.76
N ALA A 216 -6.80 -9.03 3.93
CA ALA A 216 -6.35 -8.48 2.67
C ALA A 216 -5.48 -7.24 2.92
N ARG A 217 -4.59 -6.93 1.99
CA ARG A 217 -3.78 -5.71 1.98
C ARG A 217 -4.07 -4.90 0.74
N ASP A 218 -4.10 -3.59 0.93
CA ASP A 218 -4.08 -2.61 -0.14
C ASP A 218 -2.81 -1.79 0.06
N ILE A 219 -2.08 -1.54 -1.02
CA ILE A 219 -0.71 -1.01 -0.91
C ILE A 219 -0.62 0.50 -1.08
N ASP A 220 -1.72 1.16 -1.46
CA ASP A 220 -1.80 2.62 -1.46
C ASP A 220 -1.37 3.17 -0.08
N ILE A 221 -0.64 4.27 -0.08
CA ILE A 221 -0.02 4.82 1.13
C ILE A 221 -1.07 5.55 1.97
N LEU A 222 -2.01 6.24 1.32
CA LEU A 222 -3.06 6.98 2.03
C LEU A 222 -4.11 6.04 2.60
N ALA A 223 -4.43 6.24 3.88
CA ALA A 223 -5.40 5.41 4.60
C ALA A 223 -6.81 5.47 4.00
N GLU A 224 -7.17 6.58 3.33
CA GLU A 224 -8.41 6.69 2.58
C GLU A 224 -8.45 5.80 1.32
N HIS A 225 -7.31 5.59 0.65
CA HIS A 225 -7.21 4.77 -0.56
C HIS A 225 -7.08 3.30 -0.18
N SER A 226 -6.26 3.01 0.85
CA SER A 226 -5.98 1.64 1.32
C SER A 226 -7.09 1.01 2.20
N ARG A 227 -8.28 1.64 2.29
CA ARG A 227 -9.36 1.18 3.18
C ARG A 227 -10.08 -0.04 2.61
N ILE A 228 -10.16 -1.10 3.40
CA ILE A 228 -10.76 -2.37 2.98
C ILE A 228 -12.01 -2.69 3.81
N ASN A 229 -13.10 -3.04 3.11
CA ASN A 229 -14.28 -3.65 3.70
C ASN A 229 -14.39 -5.13 3.31
N TYR A 230 -15.16 -5.89 4.08
CA TYR A 230 -15.33 -7.34 3.88
C TYR A 230 -16.80 -7.73 3.84
N ARG A 231 -17.10 -8.76 3.07
CA ARG A 231 -18.40 -9.45 3.07
C ARG A 231 -18.23 -10.93 2.77
N LEU A 232 -19.22 -11.73 3.16
CA LEU A 232 -19.27 -13.15 2.82
C LEU A 232 -20.22 -13.37 1.64
N GLU A 233 -19.82 -14.25 0.74
CA GLU A 233 -20.61 -14.66 -0.40
C GLU A 233 -20.66 -16.20 -0.49
N SER A 234 -21.71 -16.73 -1.12
CA SER A 234 -21.85 -18.16 -1.35
C SER A 234 -20.72 -18.69 -2.25
N TRP A 235 -20.35 -19.95 -2.05
CA TRP A 235 -19.36 -20.65 -2.87
C TRP A 235 -19.79 -20.79 -4.34
N HIS A 236 -21.10 -20.95 -4.59
CA HIS A 236 -21.69 -21.19 -5.91
C HIS A 236 -22.38 -19.93 -6.45
N ASN A 237 -21.62 -18.87 -6.73
CA ASN A 237 -22.18 -17.70 -7.40
C ASN A 237 -22.12 -17.87 -8.93
N ASP A 238 -23.22 -18.32 -9.55
CA ASP A 238 -23.45 -18.30 -11.01
C ASP A 238 -23.90 -16.90 -11.50
N GLY A 239 -23.39 -15.82 -10.89
CA GLY A 239 -23.77 -14.44 -11.24
C GLY A 239 -25.23 -14.04 -10.95
N SER A 240 -26.10 -14.98 -10.55
CA SER A 240 -27.43 -14.68 -10.04
C SER A 240 -27.31 -14.26 -8.57
N ILE A 241 -27.80 -13.06 -8.25
CA ILE A 241 -27.99 -12.61 -6.87
C ILE A 241 -28.97 -13.60 -6.23
N SER A 242 -28.44 -14.60 -5.53
CA SER A 242 -29.27 -15.60 -4.86
C SER A 242 -30.04 -14.88 -3.76
N ILE A 243 -31.35 -14.72 -3.98
CA ILE A 243 -32.33 -14.14 -3.04
C ILE A 243 -32.43 -14.98 -1.75
N ILE A 244 -31.77 -16.14 -1.71
CA ILE A 244 -31.68 -17.04 -0.56
C ILE A 244 -30.51 -16.58 0.32
N PRO A 245 -30.76 -16.20 1.59
CA PRO A 245 -29.71 -15.87 2.53
C PRO A 245 -28.72 -17.04 2.65
N PHE A 246 -27.44 -16.74 2.57
CA PHE A 246 -26.37 -17.68 2.89
C PHE A 246 -26.55 -18.14 4.35
N LYS A 247 -27.15 -19.33 4.53
CA LYS A 247 -27.36 -19.94 5.84
C LYS A 247 -26.09 -20.72 6.21
N SER A 248 -25.43 -20.26 7.25
CA SER A 248 -24.15 -20.78 7.70
C SER A 248 -24.02 -20.49 9.20
N PRO A 249 -23.38 -21.37 9.99
CA PRO A 249 -23.11 -21.12 11.40
C PRO A 249 -22.09 -19.99 11.61
N PHE A 250 -21.58 -19.36 10.54
CA PHE A 250 -20.57 -18.32 10.60
C PHE A 250 -21.13 -16.95 10.25
N LYS A 251 -20.95 -16.00 11.17
CA LYS A 251 -21.19 -14.57 10.95
C LYS A 251 -19.87 -13.82 10.80
N LEU A 252 -19.76 -12.97 9.77
CA LEU A 252 -18.60 -12.10 9.61
C LEU A 252 -18.54 -11.05 10.72
N ASP A 253 -17.36 -10.89 11.29
CA ASP A 253 -17.03 -9.83 12.23
C ASP A 253 -15.68 -9.22 11.89
N VAL A 254 -15.62 -7.90 11.76
CA VAL A 254 -14.42 -7.15 11.41
C VAL A 254 -14.06 -6.28 12.60
N SER A 255 -12.89 -6.52 13.19
CA SER A 255 -12.43 -5.74 14.33
C SER A 255 -12.07 -4.30 13.95
N ASN A 256 -11.87 -3.44 14.95
CA ASN A 256 -11.47 -2.04 14.74
C ASN A 256 -10.11 -1.89 14.01
N SER A 257 -9.23 -2.90 14.06
CA SER A 257 -7.96 -2.92 13.31
C SER A 257 -8.12 -3.42 11.87
N GLY A 258 -9.35 -3.67 11.43
CA GLY A 258 -9.67 -4.20 10.10
C GLY A 258 -9.34 -5.68 9.93
N GLN A 259 -9.14 -6.43 11.02
CA GLN A 259 -8.89 -7.87 10.99
C GLN A 259 -10.23 -8.62 10.81
N PRO A 260 -10.47 -9.31 9.67
CA PRO A 260 -11.68 -10.09 9.47
C PRO A 260 -11.63 -11.40 10.29
N GLY A 261 -12.79 -11.86 10.70
CA GLY A 261 -12.96 -13.15 11.35
C GLY A 261 -14.41 -13.61 11.31
N LEU A 262 -14.62 -14.85 11.72
CA LEU A 262 -15.92 -15.51 11.76
C LEU A 262 -16.30 -15.73 13.22
N ILE A 263 -17.48 -15.30 13.62
CA ILE A 263 -18.10 -15.64 14.89
C ILE A 263 -19.09 -16.77 14.64
N LEU A 264 -18.98 -17.85 15.41
CA LEU A 264 -19.94 -18.94 15.39
C LEU A 264 -21.29 -18.49 16.00
N THR A 265 -22.39 -18.72 15.28
CA THR A 265 -23.76 -18.43 15.78
C THR A 265 -24.38 -19.62 16.49
N GLU A 266 -23.88 -20.82 16.21
CA GLU A 266 -24.29 -22.10 16.78
C GLU A 266 -23.04 -22.98 16.98
N ASP A 267 -23.19 -24.07 17.74
CA ASP A 267 -22.12 -25.04 17.95
C ASP A 267 -21.87 -25.80 16.64
N LEU A 268 -20.60 -26.07 16.33
CA LEU A 268 -20.28 -26.99 15.23
C LEU A 268 -20.66 -28.41 15.63
N ASP A 269 -21.15 -29.17 14.65
CA ASP A 269 -21.66 -30.53 14.81
C ASP A 269 -21.46 -31.27 13.48
N ALA A 270 -20.59 -32.27 13.47
CA ALA A 270 -20.19 -33.03 12.30
C ALA A 270 -21.35 -33.88 11.77
N GLU A 271 -22.21 -34.37 12.67
CA GLU A 271 -23.45 -35.07 12.35
C GLU A 271 -24.44 -34.19 11.57
N THR A 272 -24.45 -32.89 11.82
CA THR A 272 -25.26 -31.92 11.08
C THR A 272 -24.62 -31.55 9.74
N GLU A 273 -23.39 -31.03 9.74
CA GLU A 273 -22.69 -30.65 8.51
C GLU A 273 -21.16 -30.75 8.68
N THR A 274 -20.54 -31.68 7.94
CA THR A 274 -19.09 -31.94 8.05
C THR A 274 -18.21 -30.91 7.35
N ARG A 275 -18.78 -30.03 6.50
CA ARG A 275 -17.99 -29.11 5.68
C ARG A 275 -18.75 -27.86 5.26
N HIS A 276 -18.16 -26.69 5.52
CA HIS A 276 -18.70 -25.40 5.10
C HIS A 276 -17.77 -24.72 4.09
N ARG A 277 -18.33 -24.27 2.95
CA ARG A 277 -17.59 -23.57 1.89
C ARG A 277 -18.27 -22.28 1.49
N PHE A 278 -17.48 -21.20 1.41
CA PHE A 278 -17.94 -19.87 1.02
C PHE A 278 -16.76 -18.98 0.63
N VAL A 279 -17.02 -17.74 0.25
CA VAL A 279 -16.01 -16.79 -0.21
C VAL A 279 -16.00 -15.56 0.70
N LEU A 280 -14.83 -15.21 1.22
CA LEU A 280 -14.58 -13.89 1.82
C LEU A 280 -14.18 -12.93 0.69
N VAL A 281 -14.95 -11.86 0.50
CA VAL A 281 -14.63 -10.81 -0.46
C VAL A 281 -14.11 -9.58 0.29
N ALA A 282 -12.88 -9.17 -0.03
CA ALA A 282 -12.32 -7.88 0.34
C ALA A 282 -12.60 -6.89 -0.79
N TYR A 283 -13.07 -5.69 -0.47
CA TYR A 283 -13.38 -4.68 -1.48
C TYR A 283 -13.05 -3.26 -1.00
N SER A 284 -12.57 -2.43 -1.93
CA SER A 284 -12.37 -1.00 -1.67
C SER A 284 -13.70 -0.26 -1.83
N PRO A 285 -14.13 0.52 -0.80
CA PRO A 285 -15.36 1.30 -0.89
C PRO A 285 -15.23 2.45 -1.90
N ASN A 286 -14.00 2.90 -2.16
CA ASN A 286 -13.72 4.05 -3.01
C ASN A 286 -13.50 3.63 -4.46
N VAL A 287 -13.75 4.58 -5.37
CA VAL A 287 -13.50 4.36 -6.79
C VAL A 287 -11.99 4.33 -7.01
N ILE A 288 -11.50 3.25 -7.59
CA ILE A 288 -10.11 3.14 -8.05
C ILE A 288 -9.94 4.05 -9.25
N ASP A 289 -8.88 4.85 -9.25
CA ASP A 289 -8.50 5.78 -10.31
C ASP A 289 -7.95 5.02 -11.53
N SER A 290 -8.84 4.26 -12.18
CA SER A 290 -8.54 3.41 -13.34
C SER A 290 -8.08 4.18 -14.58
N LYS A 291 -8.03 5.51 -14.53
CA LYS A 291 -7.57 6.37 -15.64
C LYS A 291 -6.05 6.45 -15.74
N ASN A 292 -5.32 6.04 -14.70
CA ASN A 292 -3.87 6.17 -14.61
C ASN A 292 -3.16 4.83 -14.36
N THR A 293 -3.71 3.70 -14.84
CA THR A 293 -3.00 2.43 -14.75
C THR A 293 -1.72 2.44 -15.58
N LEU A 294 -0.59 2.43 -14.88
CA LEU A 294 0.70 2.09 -15.46
C LEU A 294 0.55 0.71 -16.13
N ASN A 295 0.67 0.67 -17.46
CA ASN A 295 0.54 -0.52 -18.31
C ASN A 295 -0.88 -1.01 -18.65
N GLY A 296 -1.93 -0.24 -18.37
CA GLY A 296 -3.29 -0.54 -18.86
C GLY A 296 -3.92 -1.81 -18.27
N GLN A 297 -3.42 -2.31 -17.14
CA GLN A 297 -4.08 -3.39 -16.40
C GLN A 297 -5.39 -2.89 -15.79
N THR A 298 -6.42 -3.73 -15.77
CA THR A 298 -7.63 -3.45 -15.00
C THR A 298 -7.37 -3.84 -13.55
N ILE A 299 -7.33 -2.85 -12.66
CA ILE A 299 -7.20 -3.10 -11.22
C ILE A 299 -8.54 -3.63 -10.72
N SER A 300 -8.51 -4.75 -10.02
CA SER A 300 -9.71 -5.29 -9.39
C SER A 300 -10.04 -4.51 -8.13
N ARG A 301 -11.25 -3.99 -8.04
CA ARG A 301 -11.80 -3.38 -6.82
C ARG A 301 -12.03 -4.38 -5.69
N GLU A 302 -11.97 -5.66 -6.03
CA GLU A 302 -12.27 -6.76 -5.12
C GLU A 302 -11.22 -7.86 -5.22
N SER A 303 -10.94 -8.48 -4.09
CA SER A 303 -10.18 -9.73 -4.02
C SER A 303 -11.00 -10.76 -3.26
N ARG A 304 -10.85 -12.02 -3.68
CA ARG A 304 -11.70 -13.13 -3.25
C ARG A 304 -10.83 -14.19 -2.61
N LEU A 305 -11.21 -14.64 -1.43
CA LEU A 305 -10.57 -15.71 -0.70
C LEU A 305 -11.57 -16.84 -0.49
N GLU A 306 -11.27 -18.02 -1.03
CA GLU A 306 -12.04 -19.23 -0.74
C GLU A 306 -11.84 -19.63 0.73
N ILE A 307 -12.94 -19.87 1.43
CA ILE A 307 -12.99 -20.40 2.78
C ILE A 307 -13.51 -21.83 2.73
N ASP A 308 -12.72 -22.77 3.26
CA ASP A 308 -13.04 -24.19 3.32
C ASP A 308 -12.81 -24.73 4.73
N ILE A 309 -13.89 -24.97 5.45
CA ILE A 309 -13.85 -25.44 6.84
C ILE A 309 -14.36 -26.88 6.88
N GLU A 310 -13.54 -27.77 7.41
CA GLU A 310 -13.92 -29.16 7.71
C GLU A 310 -14.19 -29.29 9.22
N VAL A 311 -15.31 -29.90 9.58
CA VAL A 311 -15.65 -30.23 10.96
C VAL A 311 -15.14 -31.64 11.26
N ALA A 312 -14.25 -31.75 12.23
CA ALA A 312 -13.72 -33.02 12.69
C ALA A 312 -14.65 -33.63 13.73
N ASP A 313 -15.34 -34.67 13.28
CA ASP A 313 -16.14 -35.62 14.06
C ASP A 313 -15.36 -36.18 15.25
N MET A 314 -16.00 -36.12 16.42
CA MET A 314 -15.60 -36.66 17.71
C MET A 314 -16.64 -37.69 18.16
N ASN A 315 -16.20 -38.73 18.86
CA ASN A 315 -17.09 -39.75 19.40
C ASN A 315 -17.88 -39.24 20.62
N ASP A 316 -18.86 -38.36 20.38
CA ASP A 316 -19.77 -37.78 21.37
C ASP A 316 -21.19 -38.38 21.31
N ASN A 317 -21.45 -39.21 20.30
CA ASN A 317 -22.67 -39.99 20.17
C ASN A 317 -22.53 -41.38 20.81
N GLU A 318 -23.41 -41.68 21.76
CA GLU A 318 -23.49 -43.02 22.36
C GLU A 318 -24.10 -44.03 21.36
N PRO A 319 -23.67 -45.31 21.38
CA PRO A 319 -24.32 -46.34 20.57
C PRO A 319 -25.81 -46.45 20.89
N ARG A 320 -26.67 -46.48 19.86
CA ARG A 320 -28.13 -46.57 20.03
C ARG A 320 -28.70 -47.78 19.31
N PHE A 321 -28.98 -48.83 20.09
CA PHE A 321 -29.67 -50.02 19.62
C PHE A 321 -31.10 -49.72 19.20
N SER A 322 -31.58 -50.41 18.16
CA SER A 322 -32.95 -50.21 17.63
C SER A 322 -34.05 -50.57 18.64
N PHE A 323 -33.75 -51.46 19.59
CA PHE A 323 -34.67 -51.86 20.64
C PHE A 323 -33.95 -51.90 21.99
N THR A 324 -34.68 -51.57 23.06
CA THR A 324 -34.17 -51.68 24.43
C THR A 324 -34.16 -53.13 24.94
N VAL A 325 -34.97 -54.00 24.35
CA VAL A 325 -35.05 -55.43 24.67
C VAL A 325 -35.24 -56.24 23.38
N TYR A 326 -34.45 -57.29 23.21
CA TYR A 326 -34.53 -58.24 22.09
C TYR A 326 -35.04 -59.59 22.60
N ASN A 327 -36.27 -59.97 22.23
CA ASN A 327 -36.86 -61.27 22.59
C ASN A 327 -36.74 -62.24 21.40
N ILE A 328 -35.97 -63.32 21.58
CA ILE A 328 -35.69 -64.31 20.53
C ILE A 328 -36.03 -65.71 21.04
N SER A 329 -36.72 -66.51 20.23
CA SER A 329 -37.04 -67.91 20.54
C SER A 329 -36.23 -68.84 19.64
N VAL A 330 -35.61 -69.88 20.21
CA VAL A 330 -34.75 -70.84 19.52
C VAL A 330 -35.19 -72.27 19.84
N ALA A 331 -35.13 -73.17 18.85
CA ALA A 331 -35.47 -74.57 19.04
C ALA A 331 -34.38 -75.33 19.82
N GLU A 332 -34.77 -76.27 20.68
CA GLU A 332 -33.85 -77.01 21.56
C GLU A 332 -32.80 -77.84 20.80
N ASN A 333 -33.10 -78.24 19.57
CA ASN A 333 -32.25 -79.06 18.71
C ASN A 333 -31.41 -78.25 17.71
N THR A 334 -31.26 -76.94 17.93
CA THR A 334 -30.49 -76.06 17.05
C THR A 334 -29.01 -76.47 17.04
N SER A 335 -28.45 -76.65 15.83
CA SER A 335 -27.06 -77.09 15.65
C SER A 335 -26.04 -76.06 16.14
N VAL A 336 -24.90 -76.54 16.63
CA VAL A 336 -23.77 -75.69 17.03
C VAL A 336 -23.29 -74.85 15.84
N GLY A 337 -23.07 -73.55 16.09
CA GLY A 337 -22.65 -72.58 15.07
C GLY A 337 -23.79 -71.84 14.37
N THR A 338 -25.05 -72.13 14.72
CA THR A 338 -26.20 -71.37 14.20
C THR A 338 -26.20 -69.95 14.76
N VAL A 339 -26.25 -68.95 13.88
CA VAL A 339 -26.44 -67.55 14.28
C VAL A 339 -27.87 -67.38 14.80
N ILE A 340 -28.01 -67.02 16.07
CA ILE A 340 -29.32 -66.88 16.74
C ILE A 340 -29.93 -65.51 16.44
N TYR A 341 -29.11 -64.46 16.49
CA TYR A 341 -29.51 -63.09 16.20
C TYR A 341 -28.26 -62.24 15.97
N GLU A 342 -28.36 -61.27 15.07
CA GLU A 342 -27.33 -60.27 14.82
C GLU A 342 -27.83 -58.94 15.38
N VAL A 343 -27.12 -58.41 16.38
CA VAL A 343 -27.44 -57.08 16.94
C VAL A 343 -26.58 -56.05 16.21
N SER A 344 -27.22 -54.99 15.72
CA SER A 344 -26.55 -53.81 15.18
C SER A 344 -26.82 -52.58 16.06
N ASN A 345 -25.87 -51.66 16.08
CA ASN A 345 -25.89 -50.40 16.82
C ASN A 345 -25.57 -49.19 15.93
#